data_AF-A0A0F9DZY9-F1
#
_entry.id   AF-A0A0F9DZY9-F1
#
_cell.length_a   1.000
_cell.length_b   1.000
_cell.length_c   1.000
_cell.angle_alpha   90.00
_cell.angle_beta   90.00
_cell.angle_gamma   90.00
#
_symmetry.space_group_name_H-M   'P 1'
#
loop_
_entity.id
_entity.type
_entity.pdbx_description
1 polymer ?
#
loop_
_entity_poly.entity_id
_entity_poly.type
_entity_poly.pdbx_seq_one_letter_code
_entity_poly.pdbx_strand_id
1 'polypeptide(L)'
;YNVRLVNLSKMPSRNINFRYKRRGFSVPLPQLLLDEVQLFITIPVPKVHSNTGVSMSIKNQWGCIQEPSLRLKLHPYFKKVIFEINKALNVGVSVLDGRYGLNRNGPMRGDAVELGWLMVADNILAADMACCTLMGIDPLSIDYLRFYSDNEVLPSIENYQFNQNYSQFVGPRFYLKRELMDYPGYFAFRSPFLAYLAYNSRLSRILHKGLYLFRDKFYDHE
;
A
#
# COMPACT_ATOMS: atom_id res chain seq x y z
N TYR A 1 23.86 1.94 19.08
CA TYR A 1 23.12 0.71 18.74
C TYR A 1 23.75 0.08 17.51
N ASN A 2 24.03 -1.23 17.54
CA ASN A 2 24.68 -1.96 16.43
C ASN A 2 23.62 -2.44 15.41
N VAL A 3 22.99 -1.48 14.70
CA VAL A 3 21.93 -1.76 13.71
C VAL A 3 22.48 -1.59 12.30
N ARG A 4 22.32 -2.61 11.46
CA ARG A 4 22.69 -2.55 10.04
C ARG A 4 21.62 -1.81 9.25
N LEU A 5 21.99 -0.69 8.64
CA LEU A 5 21.14 0.01 7.68
C LEU A 5 21.34 -0.55 6.28
N VAL A 6 20.25 -0.90 5.60
CA VAL A 6 20.28 -1.51 4.27
C VAL A 6 19.41 -0.70 3.31
N ASN A 7 19.98 -0.34 2.16
CA ASN A 7 19.20 0.22 1.06
C ASN A 7 18.72 -0.91 0.15
N LEU A 8 17.46 -1.32 0.30
CA LEU A 8 16.86 -2.41 -0.47
C LEU A 8 16.94 -2.19 -1.98
N SER A 9 16.93 -0.94 -2.48
CA SER A 9 17.01 -0.66 -3.92
C SER A 9 18.37 -1.00 -4.55
N LYS A 10 19.42 -1.18 -3.75
CA LYS A 10 20.78 -1.52 -4.22
C LYS A 10 21.16 -2.98 -3.96
N MET A 11 20.28 -3.75 -3.34
CA MET A 11 20.54 -5.15 -3.00
C MET A 11 20.33 -6.07 -4.22
N PRO A 12 21.04 -7.21 -4.27
CA PRO A 12 20.71 -8.28 -5.21
C PRO A 12 19.24 -8.68 -5.12
N SER A 13 18.66 -9.05 -6.26
CA SER A 13 17.24 -9.35 -6.37
C SER A 13 16.99 -10.74 -6.92
N ARG A 14 15.87 -11.32 -6.52
CA ARG A 14 15.37 -12.59 -7.03
C ARG A 14 13.92 -12.43 -7.38
N ASN A 15 13.54 -12.98 -8.54
CA ASN A 15 12.17 -12.88 -9.00
C ASN A 15 11.29 -13.90 -8.28
N ILE A 16 10.16 -13.42 -7.76
CA ILE A 16 9.01 -14.27 -7.50
C ILE A 16 8.21 -14.40 -8.79
N ASN A 17 7.69 -15.60 -9.05
CA ASN A 17 6.95 -15.89 -10.27
C ASN A 17 5.58 -16.45 -9.91
N PHE A 18 4.53 -15.89 -10.52
CA PHE A 18 3.16 -16.33 -10.29
C PHE A 18 2.30 -16.10 -11.53
N ARG A 19 1.12 -16.71 -11.55
CA ARG A 19 0.12 -16.51 -12.61
C ARG A 19 -1.07 -15.73 -12.08
N TYR A 20 -1.62 -14.87 -12.93
CA TYR A 20 -2.90 -14.23 -12.69
C TYR A 20 -3.70 -14.18 -13.97
N LYS A 21 -4.89 -14.79 -13.94
CA LYS A 21 -5.67 -15.07 -15.16
C LYS A 21 -4.79 -15.83 -16.16
N ARG A 22 -4.73 -15.40 -17.43
CA ARG A 22 -3.92 -16.04 -18.48
C ARG A 22 -2.49 -15.46 -18.61
N ARG A 23 -2.02 -14.66 -17.65
CA ARG A 23 -0.74 -13.94 -17.74
C ARG A 23 0.22 -14.40 -16.64
N GLY A 24 1.48 -14.61 -17.00
CA GLY A 24 2.57 -14.82 -16.04
C GLY A 24 3.16 -13.49 -15.59
N PHE A 25 3.58 -13.44 -14.34
CA PHE A 25 4.23 -12.28 -13.71
C PHE A 25 5.55 -12.72 -13.11
N SER A 26 6.54 -11.82 -13.21
CA SER A 26 7.85 -11.96 -12.60
C SER A 26 8.15 -10.64 -11.90
N VAL A 27 8.33 -10.67 -10.57
CA VAL A 27 8.53 -9.47 -9.75
C VAL A 27 9.83 -9.61 -8.98
N PRO A 28 10.84 -8.73 -9.20
CA PRO A 28 12.07 -8.74 -8.45
C PRO A 28 11.83 -8.20 -7.04
N LEU A 29 12.26 -8.97 -6.05
CA LEU A 29 12.33 -8.57 -4.66
C LEU A 29 13.76 -8.73 -4.13
N PRO A 30 14.19 -7.96 -3.11
CA PRO A 30 15.51 -8.10 -2.51
C PRO A 30 15.72 -9.53 -1.98
N GLN A 31 16.82 -10.17 -2.38
CA GLN A 31 17.18 -11.53 -1.93
C GLN A 31 17.26 -11.62 -0.42
N LEU A 32 17.83 -10.61 0.24
CA LEU A 32 17.88 -10.48 1.69
C LEU A 32 16.52 -10.75 2.35
N LEU A 33 15.43 -10.16 1.82
CA LEU A 33 14.09 -10.31 2.39
C LEU A 33 13.46 -11.69 2.12
N LEU A 34 13.92 -12.37 1.08
CA LEU A 34 13.39 -13.68 0.66
C LEU A 34 14.14 -14.85 1.32
N ASP A 35 15.45 -14.70 1.49
CA ASP A 35 16.35 -15.83 1.76
C ASP A 35 16.98 -15.76 3.17
N GLU A 36 17.16 -14.57 3.73
CA GLU A 36 17.85 -14.39 5.02
C GLU A 36 16.89 -13.98 6.16
N VAL A 37 15.80 -13.28 5.86
CA VAL A 37 14.89 -12.74 6.88
C VAL A 37 13.92 -13.80 7.41
N GLN A 38 14.06 -14.13 8.69
CA GLN A 38 13.21 -15.09 9.41
C GLN A 38 11.97 -14.44 10.07
N LEU A 39 11.96 -13.12 10.21
CA LEU A 39 10.81 -12.35 10.66
C LEU A 39 10.90 -10.95 10.09
N PHE A 40 9.91 -10.55 9.30
CA PHE A 40 9.81 -9.19 8.77
C PHE A 40 8.74 -8.42 9.55
N ILE A 41 9.19 -7.41 10.29
CA ILE A 41 8.37 -6.41 10.97
C ILE A 41 8.14 -5.22 10.02
N THR A 42 6.88 -4.92 9.70
CA THR A 42 6.51 -3.75 8.88
C THR A 42 6.01 -2.61 9.76
N ILE A 43 6.37 -1.37 9.42
CA ILE A 43 6.03 -0.17 10.22
C ILE A 43 5.27 0.84 9.34
N PRO A 44 4.01 0.56 8.98
CA PRO A 44 3.18 1.48 8.21
C PRO A 44 2.64 2.65 9.06
N VAL A 45 2.22 3.70 8.37
CA VAL A 45 1.46 4.83 8.94
C VAL A 45 0.07 4.82 8.32
N PRO A 46 -1.02 5.08 9.08
CA PRO A 46 -2.37 4.98 8.57
C PRO A 46 -2.75 6.10 7.61
N LYS A 47 -3.11 5.74 6.37
CA LYS A 47 -3.39 6.71 5.30
C LYS A 47 -4.56 6.28 4.43
N VAL A 48 -5.40 7.23 4.06
CA VAL A 48 -6.24 7.15 2.85
C VAL A 48 -5.35 7.32 1.62
N HIS A 49 -5.64 6.59 0.55
CA HIS A 49 -4.84 6.60 -0.67
C HIS A 49 -5.71 6.70 -1.92
N SER A 50 -5.41 7.65 -2.80
CA SER A 50 -6.18 7.97 -4.00
C SER A 50 -6.43 6.78 -4.93
N ASN A 51 -5.45 5.93 -5.15
CA ASN A 51 -5.61 4.75 -6.02
C ASN A 51 -6.13 3.48 -5.33
N THR A 52 -5.67 3.22 -4.10
CA THR A 52 -5.87 1.92 -3.41
C THR A 52 -6.92 1.97 -2.30
N GLY A 53 -7.48 3.15 -2.02
CA GLY A 53 -8.41 3.39 -0.92
C GLY A 53 -7.67 3.69 0.39
N VAL A 54 -6.82 2.78 0.84
CA VAL A 54 -5.99 2.95 2.05
C VAL A 54 -4.57 2.40 1.86
N SER A 55 -3.64 2.83 2.70
CA SER A 55 -2.27 2.32 2.76
C SER A 55 -1.92 1.94 4.19
N MET A 56 -1.71 0.64 4.42
CA MET A 56 -1.33 0.05 5.71
C MET A 56 -0.27 -1.04 5.52
N SER A 57 -0.21 -2.03 6.41
CA SER A 57 0.81 -3.06 6.53
C SER A 57 1.01 -3.83 5.23
N ILE A 58 -0.08 -4.34 4.64
CA ILE A 58 -0.03 -5.14 3.40
C ILE A 58 0.52 -4.30 2.26
N LYS A 59 0.00 -3.08 2.07
CA LYS A 59 0.43 -2.18 1.00
C LYS A 59 1.84 -1.64 1.19
N ASN A 60 2.35 -1.59 2.42
CA ASN A 60 3.70 -1.09 2.70
C ASN A 60 4.77 -1.86 1.90
N GLN A 61 4.52 -3.14 1.65
CA GLN A 61 5.44 -4.02 0.93
C GLN A 61 5.51 -3.75 -0.58
N TRP A 62 4.63 -2.91 -1.11
CA TRP A 62 4.77 -2.38 -2.47
C TRP A 62 6.11 -1.64 -2.64
N GLY A 63 6.65 -1.07 -1.56
CA GLY A 63 7.96 -0.42 -1.54
C GLY A 63 9.14 -1.38 -1.75
N CYS A 64 8.95 -2.67 -1.52
CA CYS A 64 9.99 -3.69 -1.72
C CYS A 64 10.26 -3.98 -3.21
N ILE A 65 9.37 -3.55 -4.12
CA ILE A 65 9.64 -3.60 -5.56
C ILE A 65 10.70 -2.53 -5.89
N GLN A 66 11.93 -2.98 -6.14
CA GLN A 66 13.08 -2.08 -6.26
C GLN A 66 12.95 -1.08 -7.41
N GLU A 67 12.39 -1.52 -8.55
CA GLU A 67 12.24 -0.68 -9.75
C GLU A 67 10.93 0.14 -9.71
N PRO A 68 10.99 1.49 -9.64
CA PRO A 68 9.77 2.32 -9.62
C PRO A 68 8.95 2.23 -10.91
N SER A 69 9.61 2.07 -12.06
CA SER A 69 8.95 1.92 -13.36
C SER A 69 8.06 0.67 -13.40
N LEU A 70 8.54 -0.41 -12.77
CA LEU A 70 7.81 -1.67 -12.69
C LEU A 70 6.57 -1.54 -11.80
N ARG A 71 6.64 -0.79 -10.70
CA ARG A 71 5.46 -0.50 -9.86
C ARG A 71 4.33 0.12 -10.68
N LEU A 72 4.63 1.10 -11.53
CA LEU A 72 3.63 1.72 -12.41
C LEU A 72 3.02 0.73 -13.38
N LYS A 73 3.82 -0.16 -13.97
CA LYS A 73 3.36 -1.22 -14.89
C LYS A 73 2.48 -2.27 -14.19
N LEU A 74 2.71 -2.51 -12.90
CA LEU A 74 1.99 -3.49 -12.11
C LEU A 74 0.71 -2.95 -11.45
N HIS A 75 0.47 -1.64 -11.47
CA HIS A 75 -0.74 -1.02 -10.89
C HIS A 75 -2.06 -1.68 -11.31
N PRO A 76 -2.31 -2.00 -12.60
CA PRO A 76 -3.56 -2.68 -13.02
C PRO A 76 -3.78 -4.06 -12.41
N TYR A 77 -2.75 -4.62 -11.79
CA TYR A 77 -2.74 -5.95 -11.17
C TYR A 77 -2.48 -5.88 -9.66
N PHE A 78 -2.54 -4.68 -9.07
CA PHE A 78 -2.08 -4.37 -7.72
C PHE A 78 -2.51 -5.40 -6.68
N LYS A 79 -3.81 -5.72 -6.57
CA LYS A 79 -4.32 -6.63 -5.52
C LYS A 79 -3.71 -8.03 -5.56
N LYS A 80 -3.49 -8.58 -6.75
CA LYS A 80 -2.84 -9.90 -6.88
C LYS A 80 -1.34 -9.78 -6.62
N VAL A 81 -0.70 -8.76 -7.17
CA VAL A 81 0.74 -8.58 -7.02
C VAL A 81 1.10 -8.35 -5.55
N ILE A 82 0.37 -7.50 -4.83
CA ILE A 82 0.65 -7.23 -3.41
C ILE A 82 0.38 -8.45 -2.53
N PHE A 83 -0.63 -9.26 -2.87
CA PHE A 83 -0.88 -10.55 -2.23
C PHE A 83 0.30 -11.50 -2.39
N GLU A 84 0.79 -11.71 -3.62
CA GLU A 84 1.92 -12.60 -3.87
C GLU A 84 3.23 -12.11 -3.25
N ILE A 85 3.44 -10.78 -3.20
CA ILE A 85 4.59 -10.20 -2.49
C ILE A 85 4.51 -10.52 -0.99
N ASN A 86 3.38 -10.26 -0.34
CA ASN A 86 3.25 -10.52 1.08
C ASN A 86 3.28 -12.02 1.43
N LYS A 87 2.87 -12.91 0.51
CA LYS A 87 3.06 -14.37 0.70
C LYS A 87 4.51 -14.82 0.54
N ALA A 88 5.26 -14.17 -0.35
CA ALA A 88 6.66 -14.50 -0.57
C ALA A 88 7.59 -13.94 0.51
N LEU A 89 7.20 -12.82 1.11
CA LEU A 89 7.92 -12.17 2.20
C LEU A 89 7.42 -12.71 3.54
N ASN A 90 8.32 -12.98 4.49
CA ASN A 90 7.94 -13.48 5.81
C ASN A 90 7.46 -12.35 6.75
N VAL A 91 6.40 -11.63 6.35
CA VAL A 91 5.85 -10.48 7.06
C VAL A 91 4.96 -10.94 8.21
N GLY A 92 5.57 -11.23 9.35
CA GLY A 92 4.88 -11.78 10.51
C GLY A 92 4.35 -10.75 11.49
N VAL A 93 4.84 -9.50 11.48
CA VAL A 93 4.43 -8.49 12.48
C VAL A 93 4.21 -7.14 11.82
N SER A 94 3.13 -6.47 12.20
CA SER A 94 2.89 -5.06 11.88
C SER A 94 2.96 -4.20 13.13
N VAL A 95 3.68 -3.08 13.02
CA VAL A 95 3.72 -2.01 14.01
C VAL A 95 3.17 -0.75 13.33
N LEU A 96 1.86 -0.55 13.41
CA LEU A 96 1.19 0.62 12.87
C LEU A 96 1.45 1.83 13.75
N ASP A 97 2.23 2.78 13.23
CA ASP A 97 2.44 4.09 13.84
C ASP A 97 1.22 4.97 13.59
N GLY A 98 0.27 4.94 14.53
CA GLY A 98 -0.91 5.78 14.57
C GLY A 98 -0.71 7.03 15.42
N ARG A 99 0.49 7.60 15.50
CA ARG A 99 0.65 8.95 16.07
C ARG A 99 -0.15 9.95 15.23
N TYR A 100 0.04 9.88 13.91
CA TYR A 100 -0.73 10.63 12.92
C TYR A 100 -1.24 9.72 11.82
N GLY A 101 -2.41 10.04 11.27
CA GLY A 101 -2.91 9.48 10.03
C GLY A 101 -3.05 10.55 8.93
N LEU A 102 -3.16 10.10 7.68
CA LEU A 102 -3.42 10.99 6.52
C LEU A 102 -4.83 10.75 5.97
N ASN A 103 -5.72 11.73 6.13
CA ASN A 103 -7.09 11.69 5.64
C ASN A 103 -7.24 12.38 4.26
N ARG A 104 -8.39 12.22 3.62
CA ARG A 104 -8.80 12.81 2.34
C ARG A 104 -8.09 12.28 1.10
N ASN A 105 -6.80 12.50 0.89
CA ASN A 105 -6.21 12.30 -0.45
C ASN A 105 -4.73 11.93 -0.52
N GLY A 106 -4.31 10.91 0.23
CA GLY A 106 -2.92 10.42 0.14
C GLY A 106 -2.56 9.84 -1.24
N PRO A 107 -1.28 9.57 -1.51
CA PRO A 107 -0.20 9.46 -0.53
C PRO A 107 0.57 10.77 -0.26
N MET A 108 0.46 11.76 -1.13
CA MET A 108 1.25 13.01 -1.06
C MET A 108 0.47 14.20 -0.51
N ARG A 109 -0.87 14.18 -0.62
CA ARG A 109 -1.77 15.26 -0.19
C ARG A 109 -2.73 14.72 0.88
N GLY A 110 -3.45 15.62 1.54
CA GLY A 110 -4.45 15.26 2.54
C GLY A 110 -4.22 15.92 3.89
N ASP A 111 -4.94 15.44 4.88
CA ASP A 111 -4.95 16.05 6.21
C ASP A 111 -4.23 15.17 7.19
N ALA A 112 -3.23 15.73 7.87
CA ALA A 112 -2.72 15.11 9.07
C ALA A 112 -3.82 15.12 10.14
N VAL A 113 -4.12 13.96 10.69
CA VAL A 113 -5.05 13.77 11.80
C VAL A 113 -4.26 13.15 12.94
N GLU A 114 -4.25 13.79 14.11
CA GLU A 114 -3.66 13.20 15.31
C GLU A 114 -4.55 12.07 15.81
N LEU A 115 -3.96 10.89 15.96
CA LEU A 115 -4.67 9.64 16.28
C LEU A 115 -4.28 9.13 17.66
N GLY A 116 -3.01 9.30 18.06
CA GLY A 116 -2.55 9.07 19.43
C GLY A 116 -2.48 7.60 19.85
N TRP A 117 -2.35 6.66 18.92
CA TRP A 117 -2.26 5.22 19.22
C TRP A 117 -1.11 4.51 18.50
N LEU A 118 -0.69 3.38 19.04
CA LEU A 118 0.23 2.44 18.42
C LEU A 118 -0.45 1.07 18.39
N MET A 119 -0.49 0.43 17.23
CA MET A 119 -1.04 -0.93 17.11
C MET A 119 0.07 -1.88 16.71
N VAL A 120 0.22 -2.97 17.46
CA VAL A 120 1.12 -4.07 17.14
C VAL A 120 0.28 -5.33 16.96
N ALA A 121 0.48 -6.02 15.85
CA ALA A 121 -0.18 -7.30 15.59
C ALA A 121 0.79 -8.31 15.00
N ASP A 122 0.56 -9.58 15.30
CA ASP A 122 1.24 -10.77 14.76
C ASP A 122 0.62 -11.26 13.44
N ASN A 123 -0.34 -10.51 12.89
CA ASN A 123 -0.91 -10.75 11.58
C ASN A 123 -1.19 -9.42 10.88
N ILE A 124 -0.61 -9.24 9.69
CA ILE A 124 -0.71 -7.98 8.94
C ILE A 124 -2.10 -7.70 8.37
N LEU A 125 -2.88 -8.74 8.05
CA LEU A 125 -4.24 -8.54 7.59
C LEU A 125 -5.12 -8.16 8.80
N ALA A 126 -4.98 -8.82 9.95
CA ALA A 126 -5.69 -8.44 11.17
C ALA A 126 -5.38 -6.98 11.59
N ALA A 127 -4.11 -6.56 11.49
CA ALA A 127 -3.70 -5.17 11.68
C ALA A 127 -4.44 -4.21 10.74
N ASP A 128 -4.46 -4.51 9.44
CA ASP A 128 -5.09 -3.64 8.44
C ASP A 128 -6.62 -3.58 8.64
N MET A 129 -7.27 -4.71 8.96
CA MET A 129 -8.71 -4.78 9.26
C MET A 129 -9.06 -3.95 10.50
N ALA A 130 -8.32 -4.13 11.59
CA ALA A 130 -8.52 -3.36 12.83
C ALA A 130 -8.24 -1.86 12.62
N CYS A 131 -7.18 -1.52 11.87
CA CYS A 131 -6.88 -0.13 11.54
C CYS A 131 -7.99 0.52 10.71
N CYS A 132 -8.58 -0.20 9.75
CA CYS A 132 -9.74 0.30 9.00
C CYS A 132 -10.92 0.59 9.94
N THR A 133 -11.19 -0.27 10.92
CA THR A 133 -12.22 -0.03 11.94
C THR A 133 -11.91 1.23 12.75
N LEU A 134 -10.67 1.43 13.22
CA LEU A 134 -10.28 2.65 13.95
C LEU A 134 -10.43 3.93 13.12
N MET A 135 -10.29 3.82 11.80
CA MET A 135 -10.47 4.92 10.84
C MET A 135 -11.92 5.11 10.39
N GLY A 136 -12.87 4.28 10.82
CA GLY A 136 -14.26 4.32 10.35
C GLY A 136 -14.43 3.98 8.87
N ILE A 137 -13.55 3.13 8.33
CA ILE A 137 -13.57 2.62 6.97
C ILE A 137 -13.98 1.15 7.01
N ASP A 138 -14.95 0.75 6.18
CA ASP A 138 -15.24 -0.67 5.96
C ASP A 138 -14.05 -1.31 5.22
N PRO A 139 -13.30 -2.24 5.84
CA PRO A 139 -12.15 -2.85 5.20
C PRO A 139 -12.53 -3.65 3.94
N LEU A 140 -13.72 -4.26 3.92
CA LEU A 140 -14.19 -5.02 2.76
C LEU A 140 -14.58 -4.11 1.59
N SER A 141 -14.75 -2.80 1.80
CA SER A 141 -14.89 -1.84 0.70
C SER A 141 -13.57 -1.61 -0.08
N ILE A 142 -12.43 -2.04 0.48
CA ILE A 142 -11.10 -1.88 -0.10
C ILE A 142 -10.73 -3.11 -0.94
N ASP A 143 -10.55 -2.92 -2.25
CA ASP A 143 -10.42 -4.02 -3.23
C ASP A 143 -9.27 -5.00 -2.93
N TYR A 144 -8.12 -4.52 -2.43
CA TYR A 144 -7.00 -5.41 -2.11
C TYR A 144 -7.14 -6.12 -0.77
N LEU A 145 -7.82 -5.52 0.22
CA LEU A 145 -8.11 -6.18 1.50
C LEU A 145 -9.19 -7.24 1.33
N ARG A 146 -10.24 -6.93 0.56
CA ARG A 146 -11.25 -7.92 0.15
C ARG A 146 -10.59 -9.10 -0.56
N PHE A 147 -9.73 -8.82 -1.55
CA PHE A 147 -8.99 -9.88 -2.25
C PHE A 147 -8.15 -10.74 -1.28
N TYR A 148 -7.52 -10.13 -0.28
CA TYR A 148 -6.77 -10.84 0.75
C TYR A 148 -7.68 -11.74 1.59
N SER A 149 -8.79 -11.18 2.10
CA SER A 149 -9.79 -11.91 2.91
C SER A 149 -10.48 -13.04 2.16
N ASP A 150 -10.61 -12.94 0.83
CA ASP A 150 -11.16 -14.01 0.00
C ASP A 150 -10.17 -15.19 -0.17
N ASN A 151 -8.88 -14.97 0.09
CA ASN A 151 -7.81 -15.96 -0.13
C ASN A 151 -7.11 -16.42 1.16
N GLU A 152 -7.29 -15.70 2.27
CA GLU A 152 -6.80 -16.05 3.60
C GLU A 152 -7.94 -15.94 4.60
N VAL A 153 -8.16 -17.02 5.35
CA VAL A 153 -9.21 -17.05 6.37
C VAL A 153 -8.70 -16.32 7.60
N LEU A 154 -9.34 -15.20 7.91
CA LEU A 154 -9.23 -14.58 9.22
C LEU A 154 -10.56 -14.65 9.96
N PRO A 155 -10.50 -14.74 11.29
CA PRO A 155 -11.70 -14.56 12.09
C PRO A 155 -12.17 -13.10 11.99
N SER A 156 -13.44 -12.87 12.30
CA SER A 156 -13.98 -11.51 12.37
C SER A 156 -13.32 -10.73 13.51
N ILE A 157 -13.36 -9.39 13.44
CA ILE A 157 -12.66 -8.53 14.42
C ILE A 157 -13.12 -8.78 15.86
N GLU A 158 -14.36 -9.21 16.06
CA GLU A 158 -14.93 -9.55 17.37
C GLU A 158 -14.20 -10.72 18.04
N ASN A 159 -13.48 -11.52 17.27
CA ASN A 159 -12.71 -12.67 17.73
C ASN A 159 -11.21 -12.36 17.87
N TYR A 160 -10.78 -11.11 17.62
CA TYR A 160 -9.39 -10.71 17.85
C TYR A 160 -9.14 -10.54 19.35
N GLN A 161 -7.97 -10.99 19.80
CA GLN A 161 -7.51 -10.74 21.16
C GLN A 161 -6.79 -9.39 21.22
N PHE A 162 -7.46 -8.40 21.80
CA PHE A 162 -6.83 -7.12 22.13
C PHE A 162 -6.30 -7.12 23.56
N ASN A 163 -5.16 -6.46 23.78
CA ASN A 163 -4.58 -6.29 25.12
C ASN A 163 -5.35 -5.25 25.96
N GLN A 164 -6.22 -4.46 25.33
CA GLN A 164 -7.04 -3.42 25.93
C GLN A 164 -8.26 -3.16 25.05
N ASN A 165 -9.25 -2.43 25.57
CA ASN A 165 -10.42 -2.08 24.76
C ASN A 165 -10.01 -1.20 23.56
N TYR A 166 -10.23 -1.68 22.34
CA TYR A 166 -9.85 -0.94 21.14
C TYR A 166 -10.79 0.22 20.81
N SER A 167 -12.04 0.20 21.32
CA SER A 167 -13.06 1.18 20.95
C SER A 167 -12.72 2.61 21.38
N GLN A 168 -11.91 2.75 22.44
CA GLN A 168 -11.41 4.06 22.90
C GLN A 168 -10.44 4.73 21.92
N PHE A 169 -9.89 3.98 20.95
CA PHE A 169 -8.97 4.50 19.93
C PHE A 169 -9.65 4.78 18.59
N VAL A 170 -10.96 4.60 18.50
CA VAL A 170 -11.72 4.95 17.28
C VAL A 170 -11.67 6.46 17.10
N GLY A 171 -11.03 6.89 16.03
CA GLY A 171 -10.79 8.29 15.72
C GLY A 171 -11.85 8.91 14.82
N PRO A 172 -11.59 10.12 14.29
CA PRO A 172 -12.42 10.74 13.27
C PRO A 172 -12.55 9.84 12.04
N ARG A 173 -13.72 9.86 11.39
CA ARG A 173 -13.95 9.07 10.18
C ARG A 173 -13.06 9.54 9.03
N PHE A 174 -12.30 8.61 8.47
CA PHE A 174 -11.52 8.83 7.27
C PHE A 174 -12.38 8.61 6.03
N TYR A 175 -12.14 9.38 4.98
CA TYR A 175 -12.81 9.25 3.71
C TYR A 175 -11.91 9.70 2.57
N LEU A 176 -12.17 9.15 1.38
CA LEU A 176 -11.43 9.51 0.18
C LEU A 176 -12.12 10.64 -0.57
N LYS A 177 -11.40 11.73 -0.80
CA LYS A 177 -11.81 12.87 -1.63
C LYS A 177 -10.73 13.10 -2.70
N ARG A 178 -10.95 12.55 -3.89
CA ARG A 178 -10.06 12.77 -5.04
C ARG A 178 -10.24 14.16 -5.61
N GLU A 179 -9.15 14.76 -6.01
CA GLU A 179 -9.11 15.97 -6.82
C GLU A 179 -9.18 15.62 -8.31
N LEU A 180 -9.49 16.61 -9.15
CA LEU A 180 -9.58 16.42 -10.61
C LEU A 180 -8.29 15.82 -11.20
N MET A 181 -7.13 16.22 -10.67
CA MET A 181 -5.83 15.77 -11.14
C MET A 181 -5.47 14.34 -10.73
N ASP A 182 -6.23 13.70 -9.85
CA ASP A 182 -6.01 12.30 -9.45
C ASP A 182 -6.60 11.31 -10.45
N TYR A 183 -7.68 11.69 -11.15
CA TYR A 183 -8.43 10.80 -12.02
C TYR A 183 -7.61 10.20 -13.16
N PRO A 184 -6.72 10.93 -13.86
CA PRO A 184 -5.84 10.35 -14.87
C PRO A 184 -4.99 9.20 -14.31
N GLY A 185 -4.40 9.39 -13.14
CA GLY A 185 -3.63 8.36 -12.44
C GLY A 185 -4.51 7.20 -11.95
N TYR A 186 -5.69 7.49 -11.44
CA TYR A 186 -6.67 6.50 -11.00
C TYR A 186 -7.16 5.61 -12.14
N PHE A 187 -7.44 6.17 -13.32
CA PHE A 187 -7.85 5.39 -14.48
C PHE A 187 -6.71 4.54 -15.04
N ALA A 188 -5.49 5.11 -15.12
CA ALA A 188 -4.29 4.35 -15.47
C ALA A 188 -4.06 3.18 -14.48
N PHE A 189 -4.29 3.41 -13.18
CA PHE A 189 -4.15 2.39 -12.15
C PHE A 189 -5.08 1.18 -12.36
N ARG A 190 -6.26 1.36 -12.98
CA ARG A 190 -7.26 0.30 -13.15
C ARG A 190 -7.27 -0.37 -14.52
N SER A 191 -6.55 0.17 -15.49
CA SER A 191 -6.59 -0.30 -16.88
C SER A 191 -5.19 -0.56 -17.43
N PRO A 192 -4.87 -1.80 -17.83
CA PRO A 192 -3.61 -2.12 -18.49
C PRO A 192 -3.36 -1.28 -19.76
N PHE A 193 -4.42 -1.01 -20.52
CA PHE A 193 -4.35 -0.17 -21.71
C PHE A 193 -4.03 1.28 -21.38
N LEU A 194 -4.72 1.88 -20.40
CA LEU A 194 -4.47 3.26 -20.00
C LEU A 194 -3.10 3.41 -19.30
N ALA A 195 -2.68 2.42 -18.51
CA ALA A 195 -1.33 2.37 -17.96
C ALA A 195 -0.27 2.36 -19.07
N TYR A 196 -0.47 1.55 -20.12
CA TYR A 196 0.42 1.54 -21.28
C TYR A 196 0.43 2.91 -21.98
N LEU A 197 -0.74 3.48 -22.24
CA LEU A 197 -0.88 4.78 -22.88
C LEU A 197 -0.18 5.89 -22.08
N ALA A 198 -0.39 5.92 -20.77
CA ALA A 198 0.14 6.94 -19.88
C ALA A 198 1.66 6.84 -19.70
N TYR A 199 2.22 5.63 -19.54
CA TYR A 199 3.60 5.47 -19.10
C TYR A 199 4.58 4.92 -20.15
N ASN A 200 4.10 4.20 -21.17
CA ASN A 200 4.99 3.50 -22.12
C ASN A 200 4.78 3.91 -23.59
N SER A 201 3.66 4.55 -23.92
CA SER A 201 3.39 4.95 -25.31
C SER A 201 4.22 6.18 -25.72
N ARG A 202 4.36 6.40 -27.04
CA ARG A 202 4.97 7.63 -27.58
C ARG A 202 4.19 8.90 -27.22
N LEU A 203 2.91 8.76 -26.84
CA LEU A 203 2.04 9.86 -26.41
C LEU A 203 2.23 10.22 -24.93
N SER A 204 2.86 9.35 -24.13
CA SER A 204 3.11 9.57 -22.70
C SER A 204 3.71 10.96 -22.42
N ARG A 205 4.71 11.38 -23.21
CA ARG A 205 5.37 12.68 -23.06
C ARG A 205 4.41 13.86 -23.27
N ILE A 206 3.47 13.75 -24.20
CA ILE A 206 2.47 14.78 -24.48
C ILE A 206 1.45 14.82 -23.34
N LEU A 207 0.93 13.66 -22.94
CA LEU A 207 -0.03 13.53 -21.84
C LEU A 207 0.54 14.07 -20.52
N HIS A 208 1.79 13.69 -20.19
CA HIS A 208 2.47 14.19 -19.00
C HIS A 208 2.70 15.70 -19.06
N LYS A 209 3.15 16.25 -20.20
CA LYS A 209 3.31 17.71 -20.36
C LYS A 209 1.99 18.46 -20.18
N GLY A 210 0.90 17.94 -20.75
CA GLY A 210 -0.43 18.53 -20.55
C GLY A 210 -0.85 18.52 -19.09
N LEU A 211 -0.65 17.39 -18.38
CA LEU A 211 -0.95 17.28 -16.95
C LEU A 211 -0.11 18.23 -16.10
N TYR A 212 1.17 18.42 -16.43
CA TYR A 212 2.05 19.34 -15.69
C TYR A 212 1.58 20.80 -15.72
N LEU A 213 0.87 21.22 -16.77
CA LEU A 213 0.35 22.60 -16.88
C LEU A 213 -0.74 22.91 -15.86
N PHE A 214 -1.44 21.88 -15.38
CA PHE A 214 -2.58 22.04 -14.46
C PHE A 214 -2.31 21.44 -13.06
N ARG A 215 -1.07 20.97 -12.82
CA ARG A 215 -0.71 20.30 -11.57
C ARG A 215 0.00 21.29 -10.65
N ASP A 216 -0.58 21.55 -9.49
CA ASP A 216 0.09 22.35 -8.46
C ASP A 216 1.42 21.71 -8.05
N LYS A 217 2.40 22.55 -7.70
CA LYS A 217 3.68 22.07 -7.18
C LYS A 217 3.44 21.25 -5.91
N PHE A 218 4.22 20.18 -5.75
CA PHE A 218 4.07 19.25 -4.61
C PHE A 218 4.79 19.76 -3.35
N TYR A 219 5.78 20.62 -3.55
CA TYR A 219 6.52 21.32 -2.51
C TYR A 219 6.66 22.77 -2.98
N ASP A 220 6.33 23.70 -2.09
CA ASP A 220 6.89 25.04 -2.18
C ASP A 220 8.33 24.91 -1.68
N HIS A 221 9.27 24.91 -2.61
CA HIS A 221 10.66 25.13 -2.25
C HIS A 221 10.79 26.62 -1.95
N GLU A 222 10.71 26.99 -0.67
CA GLU A 222 11.35 28.21 -0.16
C GLU A 222 12.88 28.04 -0.19
#